data_AF-A0A820NUG1-F1
#
_entry.id   AF-A0A820NUG1-F1
#
_cell.length_a   1.000
_cell.length_b   1.000
_cell.length_c   1.000
_cell.angle_alpha   90.00
_cell.angle_beta   90.00
_cell.angle_gamma   90.00
#
_symmetry.space_group_name_H-M   'P 1'
#
loop_
_entity.id
_entity.type
_entity.pdbx_description
1 polymer ?
#
loop_
_entity_poly.entity_id
_entity_poly.type
_entity_poly.pdbx_seq_one_letter_code
_entity_poly.pdbx_strand_id
1 'polypeptide(L)'
;MSGLSSPRYLIYTPSGDILVSETIANRISCLVDNNNDGYPDQRLTFADTSNGLNSPFGMAFVNGYFYVGNQDITRRYLWTFGSRNITGTGEIVMTYPSDFHWTRTVLVSPNNNQIFVTIG
;
A
#
# COMPACT_ATOMS: atom_id res chain seq x y z
N MET A 1 -18.85 -2.66 8.03
CA MET A 1 -17.67 -2.40 8.90
C MET A 1 -17.46 -0.91 9.06
N SER A 2 -17.27 -0.44 10.29
CA SER A 2 -16.83 0.93 10.60
C SER A 2 -15.40 0.91 11.15
N GLY A 3 -14.75 2.08 11.29
CA GLY A 3 -13.50 2.19 12.05
C GLY A 3 -12.19 2.17 11.26
N LEU A 4 -12.19 2.52 9.96
CA LEU A 4 -10.95 2.91 9.28
C LEU A 4 -10.46 4.26 9.84
N SER A 5 -9.16 4.35 10.13
CA SER A 5 -8.52 5.56 10.64
C SER A 5 -7.97 6.38 9.48
N SER A 6 -8.62 7.51 9.17
CA SER A 6 -8.19 8.43 8.11
C SER A 6 -7.80 7.72 6.80
N PRO A 7 -8.73 6.97 6.16
CA PRO A 7 -8.44 6.29 4.90
C PRO A 7 -8.15 7.31 3.79
N ARG A 8 -7.12 7.06 2.98
CA ARG A 8 -6.64 8.04 1.98
C ARG A 8 -6.46 7.51 0.57
N TYR A 9 -6.14 6.22 0.41
CA TYR A 9 -5.83 5.62 -0.88
C TYR A 9 -6.32 4.18 -0.92
N LEU A 10 -6.82 3.73 -2.07
CA LEU A 10 -7.42 2.43 -2.28
C LEU A 10 -6.89 1.81 -3.56
N ILE A 11 -6.52 0.53 -3.52
CA ILE A 11 -6.21 -0.26 -4.73
C ILE A 11 -6.75 -1.67 -4.58
N TYR A 12 -7.04 -2.33 -5.70
CA TYR A 12 -7.19 -3.78 -5.72
C TYR A 12 -5.81 -4.45 -5.67
N THR A 13 -5.73 -5.53 -4.90
CA THR A 13 -4.67 -6.53 -5.08
C THR A 13 -4.88 -7.24 -6.41
N PRO A 14 -3.83 -7.81 -7.04
CA PRO A 14 -3.99 -8.64 -8.23
C PRO A 14 -4.91 -9.86 -8.03
N SER A 15 -5.14 -10.26 -6.78
CA SER A 15 -6.05 -11.35 -6.40
C SER A 15 -7.47 -10.92 -6.05
N GLY A 16 -7.78 -9.62 -6.06
CA GLY A 16 -9.15 -9.10 -5.92
C GLY A 16 -9.53 -8.48 -4.56
N ASP A 17 -8.74 -8.70 -3.51
CA ASP A 17 -8.95 -8.00 -2.23
C ASP A 17 -8.64 -6.49 -2.38
N ILE A 18 -9.20 -5.63 -1.51
CA ILE A 18 -8.95 -4.17 -1.55
C ILE A 18 -7.96 -3.78 -0.45
N LEU A 19 -6.89 -3.07 -0.81
CA LEU A 19 -5.99 -2.44 0.16
C LEU A 19 -6.41 -1.00 0.40
N VAL A 20 -6.45 -0.60 1.67
CA VAL A 20 -6.74 0.76 2.13
C VAL A 20 -5.54 1.29 2.90
N SER A 21 -4.98 2.42 2.45
CA SER A 21 -4.01 3.15 3.26
C SER A 21 -4.71 3.96 4.35
N GLU A 22 -4.31 3.73 5.61
CA GLU A 22 -4.67 4.50 6.80
C GLU A 22 -3.46 5.32 7.25
N THR A 23 -3.18 6.41 6.52
CA THR A 23 -1.93 7.17 6.60
C THR A 23 -1.54 7.55 8.02
N ILE A 24 -2.45 8.13 8.79
CA ILE A 24 -2.16 8.60 10.17
C ILE A 24 -1.92 7.43 11.13
N ALA A 25 -2.48 6.25 10.86
CA ALA A 25 -2.28 5.05 11.66
C ALA A 25 -1.03 4.25 11.28
N ASN A 26 -0.26 4.70 10.28
CA ASN A 26 0.89 3.96 9.73
C ASN A 26 0.55 2.52 9.35
N ARG A 27 -0.63 2.32 8.75
CA ARG A 27 -1.17 0.99 8.47
C ARG A 27 -1.80 0.92 7.09
N ILE A 28 -1.70 -0.25 6.48
CA ILE A 28 -2.51 -0.64 5.32
C ILE A 28 -3.44 -1.76 5.76
N SER A 29 -4.75 -1.55 5.60
CA SER A 29 -5.77 -2.58 5.83
C SER A 29 -6.05 -3.34 4.53
N CYS A 30 -6.25 -4.65 4.62
CA CYS A 30 -6.80 -5.47 3.56
C CYS A 30 -8.27 -5.75 3.86
N LEU A 31 -9.16 -5.33 2.96
CA LEU A 31 -10.58 -5.61 2.99
C LEU A 31 -10.84 -6.80 2.06
N VAL A 32 -11.42 -7.85 2.64
CA VAL A 32 -11.66 -9.12 1.97
C VAL A 32 -13.15 -9.28 1.77
N ASP A 33 -13.56 -9.57 0.54
CA ASP A 33 -14.91 -9.94 0.16
C ASP A 33 -14.87 -11.36 -0.42
N ASN A 34 -15.32 -12.37 0.34
CA ASN A 34 -15.29 -13.76 -0.09
C ASN A 34 -16.56 -14.16 -0.86
N ASN A 35 -17.64 -13.37 -0.77
CA ASN A 35 -18.92 -13.69 -1.38
C ASN A 35 -19.23 -12.83 -2.64
N ASN A 36 -18.35 -11.86 -2.95
CA ASN A 36 -18.45 -10.91 -4.05
C ASN A 36 -19.74 -10.08 -4.04
N ASP A 37 -20.27 -9.76 -2.86
CA ASP A 37 -21.46 -8.92 -2.71
C ASP A 37 -21.13 -7.41 -2.67
N GLY A 38 -19.84 -7.06 -2.71
CA GLY A 38 -19.35 -5.68 -2.68
C GLY A 38 -19.19 -5.12 -1.26
N TYR A 39 -19.51 -5.90 -0.24
CA TYR A 39 -19.26 -5.59 1.17
C TYR A 39 -18.14 -6.49 1.70
N PRO A 40 -17.08 -5.92 2.31
CA PRO A 40 -16.05 -6.77 2.89
C PRO A 40 -16.61 -7.58 4.06
N ASP A 41 -16.27 -8.87 4.08
CA ASP A 41 -16.53 -9.84 5.17
C ASP A 41 -15.50 -9.71 6.28
N GLN A 42 -14.24 -9.41 5.92
CA GLN A 42 -13.14 -9.30 6.87
C GLN A 42 -12.29 -8.07 6.59
N ARG A 43 -11.65 -7.60 7.66
CA ARG A 43 -10.58 -6.60 7.62
C ARG A 43 -9.36 -7.17 8.32
N LEU A 44 -8.25 -7.21 7.60
CA LEU A 44 -6.96 -7.67 8.10
C LEU A 44 -5.95 -6.53 8.06
N THR A 45 -4.90 -6.60 8.87
CA THR A 45 -3.72 -5.74 8.70
C THR A 45 -2.85 -6.33 7.61
N PHE A 46 -2.68 -5.61 6.50
CA PHE A 46 -1.80 -6.02 5.41
C PHE A 46 -0.34 -5.71 5.70
N ALA A 47 -0.09 -4.49 6.20
CA ALA A 47 1.22 -4.02 6.62
C ALA A 47 1.08 -2.89 7.65
N ASP A 48 2.07 -2.74 8.53
CA ASP A 48 2.12 -1.69 9.55
C ASP A 48 3.56 -1.20 9.81
N THR A 49 3.77 -0.50 10.93
CA THR A 49 5.09 0.02 11.32
C THR A 49 6.16 -1.06 11.45
N SER A 50 5.81 -2.31 11.76
CA SER A 50 6.75 -3.43 11.80
C SER A 50 7.29 -3.78 10.41
N ASN A 51 6.56 -3.42 9.35
CA ASN A 51 7.00 -3.52 7.96
C ASN A 51 7.73 -2.25 7.47
N GLY A 52 7.92 -1.25 8.34
CA GLY A 52 8.58 0.00 7.98
C GLY A 52 7.67 1.04 7.33
N LEU A 53 6.35 0.98 7.57
CA LEU A 53 5.42 2.02 7.12
C LEU A 53 5.59 3.31 7.91
N ASN A 54 5.54 4.43 7.19
CA ASN A 54 5.65 5.77 7.73
C ASN A 54 4.79 6.74 6.88
N SER A 55 3.59 7.05 7.36
CA SER A 55 2.57 7.81 6.65
C SER A 55 2.34 7.27 5.22
N PRO A 56 1.95 5.98 5.08
CA PRO A 56 1.77 5.37 3.77
C PRO A 56 0.69 6.10 2.97
N PHE A 57 0.85 6.22 1.65
CA PHE A 57 -0.16 6.82 0.77
C PHE A 57 -0.36 6.00 -0.50
N GLY A 58 0.38 6.31 -1.57
CA GLY A 58 0.23 5.67 -2.87
C GLY A 58 0.77 4.25 -2.81
N MET A 59 0.04 3.35 -3.47
CA MET A 59 0.35 1.94 -3.51
C MET A 59 0.23 1.42 -4.94
N ALA A 60 1.05 0.43 -5.30
CA ALA A 60 0.96 -0.22 -6.60
C ALA A 60 1.48 -1.66 -6.56
N PHE A 61 1.01 -2.49 -7.49
CA PHE A 61 1.56 -3.81 -7.76
C PHE A 61 2.18 -3.85 -9.15
N VAL A 62 3.41 -4.35 -9.27
CA VAL A 62 4.07 -4.54 -10.57
C VAL A 62 5.14 -5.63 -10.47
N ASN A 63 5.19 -6.52 -11.46
CA ASN A 63 6.21 -7.57 -11.62
C ASN A 63 6.47 -8.42 -10.35
N GLY A 64 5.41 -8.80 -9.63
CA GLY A 64 5.50 -9.62 -8.41
C GLY A 64 5.89 -8.87 -7.13
N TYR A 65 5.92 -7.53 -7.19
CA TYR A 65 6.20 -6.69 -6.04
C TYR A 65 5.02 -5.79 -5.70
N PHE A 66 4.86 -5.54 -4.40
CA PHE A 66 4.03 -4.49 -3.84
C PHE A 66 4.91 -3.27 -3.52
N TYR A 67 4.51 -2.09 -4.01
CA TYR A 67 5.16 -0.82 -3.76
C TYR A 67 4.29 0.07 -2.89
N VAL A 68 4.91 0.81 -1.97
CA VAL A 68 4.26 1.82 -1.14
C VAL A 68 5.13 3.08 -1.05
N GLY A 69 4.51 4.22 -1.30
CA GLY A 69 5.08 5.53 -1.00
C GLY A 69 4.81 5.89 0.46
N ASN A 70 5.84 5.85 1.30
CA ASN A 70 5.86 6.48 2.63
C ASN A 70 6.23 7.96 2.48
N GLN A 71 6.16 8.78 3.54
CA GLN A 71 6.47 10.22 3.45
C GLN A 71 7.95 10.56 3.17
N ASP A 72 8.85 9.63 3.49
CA ASP A 72 10.31 9.73 3.43
C ASP A 72 10.96 8.80 2.40
N ILE A 73 10.33 7.65 2.10
CA ILE A 73 10.89 6.62 1.23
C ILE A 73 9.83 5.83 0.45
N THR A 74 10.15 5.42 -0.77
CA THR A 74 9.36 4.39 -1.45
C THR A 74 9.99 3.03 -1.15
N ARG A 75 9.15 2.11 -0.66
CA ARG A 75 9.55 0.73 -0.38
C ARG A 75 8.89 -0.23 -1.35
N ARG A 76 9.54 -1.37 -1.58
CA ARG A 76 8.93 -2.53 -2.23
C ARG A 76 9.09 -3.80 -1.42
N TYR A 77 8.15 -4.72 -1.62
CA TYR A 77 8.11 -6.01 -0.97
C TYR A 77 7.77 -7.07 -2.00
N LEU A 78 8.37 -8.26 -1.88
CA LEU A 78 7.88 -9.41 -2.63
C LEU A 78 6.43 -9.67 -2.23
N TRP A 79 5.58 -9.91 -3.23
CA TRP A 79 4.19 -10.24 -3.00
C TRP A 79 3.80 -11.48 -3.80
N THR A 80 3.28 -12.48 -3.11
CA THR A 80 2.77 -13.70 -3.72
C THR A 80 1.29 -13.55 -3.99
N PHE A 81 0.80 -14.12 -5.09
CA PHE A 81 -0.62 -14.08 -5.44
C PHE A 81 -1.50 -14.57 -4.28
N GLY A 82 -2.47 -13.75 -3.87
CA GLY A 82 -3.38 -14.06 -2.75
C GLY A 82 -2.83 -13.78 -1.36
N SER A 83 -1.58 -13.31 -1.22
CA SER A 83 -1.05 -12.90 0.07
C SER A 83 -1.81 -11.71 0.63
N ARG A 84 -2.36 -11.89 1.84
CA ARG A 84 -3.11 -10.87 2.59
C ARG A 84 -2.28 -10.13 3.64
N ASN A 85 -0.97 -10.33 3.63
CA ASN A 85 0.00 -9.60 4.43
C ASN A 85 1.34 -9.48 3.71
N ILE A 86 2.19 -8.60 4.24
CA ILE A 86 3.59 -8.44 3.87
C ILE A 86 4.49 -8.89 5.03
N THR A 87 5.61 -9.52 4.70
CA THR A 87 6.63 -9.93 5.67
C THR A 87 7.90 -9.10 5.53
N GLY A 88 8.61 -8.90 6.64
CA GLY A 88 9.84 -8.11 6.69
C GLY A 88 9.62 -6.62 6.46
N THR A 89 10.72 -5.88 6.32
CA THR A 89 10.74 -4.41 6.16
C THR A 89 10.87 -3.95 4.72
N GLY A 90 10.98 -4.88 3.77
CA GLY A 90 11.10 -4.61 2.35
C GLY A 90 12.41 -3.94 1.96
N GLU A 91 12.53 -3.65 0.67
CA GLU A 91 13.67 -2.94 0.09
C GLU A 91 13.33 -1.47 -0.11
N ILE A 92 14.29 -0.59 0.18
CA ILE A 92 14.17 0.84 -0.14
C ILE A 92 14.48 1.01 -1.63
N VAL A 93 13.53 1.60 -2.35
CA VAL A 93 13.64 1.86 -3.79
C VAL A 93 14.18 3.26 -4.04
N MET A 94 13.70 4.24 -3.27
CA MET A 94 14.19 5.62 -3.31
C MET A 94 13.92 6.31 -1.97
N THR A 95 14.66 7.38 -1.71
CA THR A 95 14.50 8.26 -0.56
C THR A 95 14.16 9.68 -1.02
N TYR A 96 13.56 10.46 -0.14
CA TYR A 96 13.21 11.86 -0.39
C TYR A 96 13.20 12.68 0.91
N PRO A 97 13.32 14.03 0.82
CA PRO A 97 13.08 14.91 1.96
C PRO A 97 11.66 14.72 2.52
N SER A 98 11.52 14.76 3.84
CA SER A 98 10.27 14.39 4.54
C SER A 98 9.68 15.51 5.40
N ASP A 99 10.12 16.75 5.20
CA ASP A 99 9.78 17.93 5.99
C ASP A 99 8.61 18.78 5.42
N PHE A 100 7.99 18.32 4.33
CA PHE A 100 6.90 19.02 3.63
C PHE A 100 5.63 18.16 3.54
N HIS A 101 4.82 18.31 2.47
CA HIS A 101 3.61 17.53 2.31
C HIS A 101 3.96 16.03 2.20
N TRP A 102 3.25 15.17 2.94
CA TRP A 102 3.65 13.77 3.12
C TRP A 102 3.10 12.81 2.05
N THR A 103 2.22 13.26 1.14
CA THR A 103 1.58 12.36 0.16
C THR A 103 2.55 11.96 -0.95
N ARG A 104 2.65 10.65 -1.20
CA ARG A 104 3.44 10.08 -2.30
C ARG A 104 2.58 9.13 -3.11
N THR A 105 1.97 9.61 -4.19
CA THR A 105 1.23 8.76 -5.14
C THR A 105 2.23 7.89 -5.88
N VAL A 106 1.92 6.61 -6.07
CA VAL A 106 2.75 5.65 -6.82
C VAL A 106 1.93 5.13 -7.99
N LEU A 107 2.41 5.32 -9.21
CA LEU A 107 1.80 4.82 -10.43
C LEU A 107 2.80 3.96 -11.22
N VAL A 108 2.27 3.00 -11.97
CA VAL A 108 3.06 2.09 -12.82
C VAL A 108 2.86 2.50 -14.28
N SER A 109 3.93 2.50 -15.07
CA SER A 109 3.83 2.77 -16.50
C SER A 109 3.00 1.69 -17.23
N PRO A 110 2.35 2.00 -18.37
CA PRO A 110 1.52 1.02 -19.09
C PRO A 110 2.24 -0.26 -19.51
N ASN A 111 3.56 -0.19 -19.70
CA ASN A 111 4.43 -1.31 -20.06
C ASN A 111 5.12 -1.96 -18.85
N ASN A 112 4.73 -1.61 -17.63
CA ASN A 112 5.19 -2.20 -16.37
C ASN A 112 6.72 -2.12 -16.12
N ASN A 113 7.42 -1.16 -16.73
CA ASN A 113 8.87 -1.04 -16.63
C ASN A 113 9.35 0.21 -15.86
N GLN A 114 8.43 1.08 -15.46
CA GLN A 114 8.70 2.29 -14.69
C GLN A 114 7.66 2.45 -13.58
N ILE A 115 8.08 3.07 -12.48
CA ILE A 115 7.19 3.61 -11.46
C ILE A 115 7.35 5.13 -11.43
N PHE A 116 6.25 5.85 -11.26
CA PHE A 116 6.21 7.29 -11.07
C PHE A 116 5.79 7.57 -9.64
N VAL A 117 6.56 8.40 -8.93
CA VAL A 117 6.28 8.78 -7.55
C VAL A 117 6.14 10.30 -7.49
N THR A 118 5.01 10.79 -6.97
CA THR A 118 4.83 12.24 -6.75
C THR A 118 5.56 12.68 -5.48
N ILE A 119 6.21 13.83 -5.53
CA ILE A 119 6.75 14.52 -4.35
C ILE A 119 6.10 15.91 -4.32
N GLY A 120 5.59 16.30 -3.16
CA GLY A 120 4.92 17.57 -2.94
C GLY A 120 5.25 18.11 -1.56
#